data_AF-A0AAV9BII2-F1
#
_entry.id   AF-A0AAV9BII2-F1
#
_cell.length_a   1.000
_cell.length_b   1.000
_cell.length_c   1.000
_cell.angle_alpha   90.00
_cell.angle_beta   90.00
_cell.angle_gamma   90.00
#
_symmetry.space_group_name_H-M   'P 1'
#
loop_
_entity.id
_entity.type
_entity.pdbx_description
1 polymer ?
#
loop_
_entity_poly.entity_id
_entity_poly.type
_entity_poly.pdbx_seq_one_letter_code
_entity_poly.pdbx_strand_id
1 'polypeptide(L)'
;MGKDVPDFEYTPQNVAHLHAVVAASKARTRASEIVSADYHRKASEYRSETARIREILESVGLSTESLSQSAVSSAQVLASVANLLNIRDTEMSSFMVAMGDLMLRKTDAEEKRSAVQKDSKILLENTRKAISKLASLKKVLADVENENCTCEEEMEHWKTKLAMMDSKEQEYLQKLSQYQMQLNHVGYTPDINHGMLTKLAEHKKDLERKTKPILETLRSYQDLPPDKTLAALAIEDKKRQYAAAEKYLEEVLHSALTTTE
;
A
#
# COMPACT_ATOMS: atom_id res chain seq x y z
N MET A 1 29.20 -26.86 -25.98
CA MET A 1 29.76 -25.62 -26.56
C MET A 1 30.57 -24.92 -25.48
N GLY A 2 31.89 -25.10 -25.48
CA GLY A 2 32.79 -24.38 -24.56
C GLY A 2 32.95 -22.96 -25.09
N LYS A 3 32.85 -21.95 -24.21
CA LYS A 3 33.16 -20.57 -24.58
C LYS A 3 34.66 -20.49 -24.89
N ASP A 4 35.02 -19.96 -26.06
CA ASP A 4 36.41 -19.67 -26.40
C ASP A 4 37.01 -18.73 -25.36
N VAL A 5 38.24 -19.05 -24.94
CA VAL A 5 38.98 -18.27 -23.95
C VAL A 5 39.26 -16.89 -24.58
N PRO A 6 38.89 -15.77 -23.93
CA PRO A 6 39.14 -14.44 -24.47
C PRO A 6 40.64 -14.20 -24.72
N ASP A 7 40.94 -13.50 -25.81
CA ASP A 7 42.31 -13.11 -26.15
C ASP A 7 42.92 -12.22 -25.07
N PHE A 8 44.22 -12.41 -24.79
CA PHE A 8 44.90 -11.67 -23.74
C PHE A 8 45.12 -10.20 -24.17
N GLU A 9 44.50 -9.27 -23.44
CA GLU A 9 44.69 -7.84 -23.67
C GLU A 9 46.02 -7.34 -23.10
N TYR A 10 46.89 -6.88 -23.99
CA TYR A 10 48.19 -6.30 -23.64
C TYR A 10 48.03 -4.84 -23.19
N THR A 11 47.60 -4.66 -21.94
CA THR A 11 47.60 -3.35 -21.27
C THR A 11 48.78 -3.22 -20.30
N PRO A 12 49.33 -2.01 -20.06
CA PRO A 12 50.41 -1.82 -19.08
C PRO A 12 50.07 -2.33 -17.68
N GLN A 13 48.79 -2.26 -17.28
CA GLN A 13 48.29 -2.77 -16.00
C GLN A 13 48.34 -4.30 -15.94
N ASN A 14 47.92 -4.99 -17.01
CA ASN A 14 47.97 -6.45 -17.10
C ASN A 14 49.43 -6.95 -17.11
N VAL A 15 50.33 -6.27 -17.82
CA VAL A 15 51.78 -6.61 -17.82
C VAL A 15 52.40 -6.42 -16.43
N ALA A 16 52.06 -5.33 -15.73
CA ALA A 16 52.53 -5.12 -14.36
C ALA A 16 52.01 -6.20 -13.39
N HIS A 17 50.74 -6.59 -13.52
CA HIS A 17 50.17 -7.71 -12.76
C HIS A 17 50.88 -9.04 -13.05
N LEU A 18 51.08 -9.38 -14.32
CA LEU A 18 51.81 -10.58 -14.71
C LEU A 18 53.25 -10.57 -14.18
N HIS A 19 53.95 -9.45 -14.26
CA HIS A 19 55.29 -9.31 -13.71
C HIS A 19 55.30 -9.52 -12.19
N ALA A 20 54.34 -8.95 -11.46
CA ALA A 20 54.19 -9.16 -10.02
C ALA A 20 53.94 -10.64 -9.67
N VAL A 21 53.06 -11.32 -10.43
CA VAL A 21 52.79 -12.75 -10.27
C VAL A 21 54.04 -13.59 -10.56
N VAL A 22 54.79 -13.27 -11.62
CA VAL A 22 56.04 -13.98 -11.96
C VAL A 22 57.09 -13.76 -10.88
N ALA A 23 57.26 -12.54 -10.38
CA ALA A 23 58.20 -12.23 -9.31
C ALA A 23 57.84 -13.00 -8.02
N ALA A 24 56.56 -13.01 -7.64
CA ALA A 24 56.07 -13.78 -6.49
C ALA A 24 56.26 -15.29 -6.69
N SER A 25 55.98 -15.80 -7.90
CA SER A 25 56.19 -17.20 -8.24
C SER A 25 57.66 -17.60 -8.15
N LYS A 26 58.58 -16.81 -8.72
CA LYS A 26 60.02 -17.04 -8.63
C LYS A 26 60.52 -17.01 -7.20
N ALA A 27 60.07 -16.05 -6.39
CA ALA A 27 60.42 -15.97 -4.97
C ALA A 27 59.94 -17.22 -4.21
N ARG A 28 58.72 -17.69 -4.49
CA ARG A 28 58.18 -18.91 -3.89
C ARG A 28 58.93 -20.17 -4.32
N THR A 29 59.29 -20.30 -5.60
CA THR A 29 60.10 -21.42 -6.09
C THR A 29 61.45 -21.44 -5.40
N ARG A 30 62.15 -20.30 -5.33
CA ARG A 30 63.43 -20.19 -4.63
C ARG A 30 63.32 -20.55 -3.14
N ALA A 31 62.28 -20.09 -2.46
CA ALA A 31 62.02 -20.44 -1.07
C ALA A 31 61.81 -21.96 -0.91
N SER A 32 61.04 -22.58 -1.81
CA SER A 32 60.83 -24.03 -1.83
C SER A 32 62.12 -24.82 -2.08
N GLU A 33 62.98 -24.34 -2.98
CA GLU A 33 64.29 -24.94 -3.26
C GLU A 33 65.19 -24.91 -2.01
N ILE A 34 65.25 -23.78 -1.31
CA ILE A 34 66.02 -23.62 -0.07
C ILE A 34 65.51 -24.59 1.00
N VAL A 35 64.20 -24.65 1.21
CA VAL A 35 63.57 -25.55 2.19
C VAL A 35 63.83 -27.02 1.84
N SER A 36 63.71 -27.38 0.56
CA SER A 36 64.02 -28.74 0.08
C SER A 36 65.48 -29.11 0.34
N ALA A 37 66.42 -28.23 0.00
CA ALA A 37 67.84 -28.45 0.24
C ALA A 37 68.16 -28.61 1.74
N ASP A 38 67.55 -27.79 2.60
CA ASP A 38 67.72 -27.91 4.06
C ASP A 38 67.17 -29.24 4.59
N TYR A 39 66.00 -29.69 4.14
CA TYR A 39 65.46 -31.00 4.51
C TYR A 39 66.35 -32.15 4.05
N HIS A 40 66.91 -32.08 2.84
CA HIS A 40 67.83 -33.11 2.34
C HIS A 40 69.10 -33.17 3.20
N ARG A 41 69.67 -32.02 3.55
CA ARG A 41 70.83 -31.94 4.45
C ARG A 41 70.50 -32.54 5.82
N LYS A 42 69.43 -32.09 6.47
CA LYS A 42 69.00 -32.63 7.77
C LYS A 42 68.75 -34.14 7.72
N ALA A 43 68.10 -34.63 6.65
CA ALA A 43 67.89 -36.06 6.48
C ALA A 43 69.22 -36.83 6.38
N SER A 44 70.23 -36.28 5.71
CA SER A 44 71.56 -36.89 5.65
C SER A 44 72.26 -36.90 7.02
N GLU A 45 72.18 -35.79 7.76
CA GLU A 45 72.74 -35.66 9.11
C GLU A 45 72.08 -36.66 10.09
N TYR A 46 70.75 -36.75 10.08
CA TYR A 46 70.01 -37.70 10.89
C TYR A 46 70.36 -39.15 10.54
N ARG A 47 70.58 -39.48 9.26
CA ARG A 47 71.03 -40.83 8.86
C ARG A 47 72.44 -41.14 9.39
N SER A 48 73.39 -40.21 9.27
CA SER A 48 74.73 -40.40 9.84
C SER A 48 74.71 -40.56 11.35
N GLU A 49 73.90 -39.74 12.04
CA GLU A 49 73.78 -39.80 13.49
C GLU A 49 73.09 -41.10 13.95
N THR A 50 72.09 -41.57 13.20
CA THR A 50 71.44 -42.86 13.45
C THR A 50 72.43 -44.01 13.31
N ALA A 51 73.32 -43.96 12.31
CA ALA A 51 74.38 -44.97 12.14
C ALA A 51 75.37 -44.94 13.32
N ARG A 52 75.81 -43.74 13.74
CA ARG A 52 76.70 -43.55 14.89
C ARG A 52 76.09 -44.08 16.19
N ILE A 53 74.83 -43.74 16.47
CA ILE A 53 74.12 -44.21 17.68
C ILE A 53 73.96 -45.74 17.64
N ARG A 54 73.65 -46.31 16.48
CA ARG A 54 73.54 -47.76 16.30
C ARG A 54 74.85 -48.47 16.66
N GLU A 55 75.98 -48.00 16.11
CA GLU A 55 77.30 -48.57 16.38
C GLU A 55 77.64 -48.52 17.89
N ILE A 56 77.33 -47.41 18.57
CA ILE A 56 77.52 -47.29 20.02
C ILE A 56 76.66 -48.31 20.77
N LEU A 57 75.37 -48.43 20.42
CA LEU A 57 74.47 -49.39 21.07
C LEU A 57 74.94 -50.83 20.85
N GLU A 58 75.38 -51.17 19.65
CA GLU A 58 75.97 -52.47 19.33
C GLU A 58 77.22 -52.74 20.17
N SER A 59 78.11 -51.75 20.35
CA SER A 59 79.32 -51.89 21.17
C SER A 59 79.06 -52.20 22.65
N VAL A 60 77.88 -51.82 23.16
CA VAL A 60 77.44 -52.07 24.56
C VAL A 60 76.49 -53.29 24.64
N GLY A 61 76.26 -53.99 23.53
CA GLY A 61 75.39 -55.18 23.47
C GLY A 61 73.89 -54.88 23.40
N LEU A 62 73.51 -53.62 23.20
CA LEU A 62 72.13 -53.15 23.08
C LEU A 62 71.67 -53.06 21.62
N SER A 63 72.06 -54.03 20.80
CA SER A 63 71.59 -54.14 19.41
C SER A 63 70.07 -54.30 19.34
N THR A 64 69.44 -53.85 18.26
CA THR A 64 68.00 -54.05 18.06
C THR A 64 67.60 -55.53 18.01
N GLU A 65 68.54 -56.40 17.63
CA GLU A 65 68.35 -57.85 17.55
C GLU A 65 68.46 -58.56 18.91
N SER A 66 69.10 -57.92 19.90
CA SER A 66 69.23 -58.45 21.27
C SER A 66 68.09 -58.00 22.20
N LEU A 67 67.24 -57.07 21.75
CA LEU A 67 66.07 -56.60 22.50
C LEU A 67 64.86 -57.52 22.31
N SER A 68 64.01 -57.60 23.33
CA SER A 68 62.72 -58.29 23.20
C SER A 68 61.80 -57.53 22.23
N GLN A 69 60.93 -58.25 21.53
CA GLN A 69 59.95 -57.65 20.62
C GLN A 69 59.05 -56.60 21.31
N SER A 70 58.77 -56.79 22.61
CA SER A 70 58.00 -55.85 23.43
C SER A 70 58.75 -54.54 23.70
N ALA A 71 60.07 -54.61 23.93
CA ALA A 71 60.89 -53.42 24.12
C ALA A 71 60.98 -52.59 22.83
N VAL A 72 61.16 -53.27 21.68
CA VAL A 72 61.20 -52.63 20.37
C VAL A 72 59.88 -51.93 20.04
N SER A 73 58.74 -52.62 20.23
CA SER A 73 57.43 -52.02 19.96
C SER A 73 57.13 -50.84 20.88
N SER A 74 57.47 -50.93 22.17
CA SER A 74 57.28 -49.85 23.13
C SER A 74 58.11 -48.61 22.78
N ALA A 75 59.38 -48.79 22.42
CA ALA A 75 60.25 -47.70 21.98
C ALA A 75 59.72 -47.05 20.69
N GLN A 76 59.21 -47.84 19.74
CA GLN A 76 58.62 -47.34 18.51
C GLN A 76 57.36 -46.49 18.77
N VAL A 77 56.49 -46.92 19.68
CA VAL A 77 55.30 -46.15 20.07
C VAL A 77 55.72 -44.84 20.73
N LEU A 78 56.66 -44.87 21.68
CA LEU A 78 57.17 -43.65 22.34
C LEU A 78 57.78 -42.67 21.34
N ALA A 79 58.62 -43.14 20.41
CA ALA A 79 59.19 -42.29 19.36
C ALA A 79 58.11 -41.71 18.44
N SER A 80 57.09 -42.49 18.10
CA SER A 80 55.99 -42.04 17.24
C SER A 80 55.15 -40.96 17.93
N VAL A 81 54.80 -41.16 19.21
CA VAL A 81 54.04 -40.17 19.99
C VAL A 81 54.90 -38.92 20.24
N ALA A 82 56.20 -39.08 20.49
CA ALA A 82 57.13 -37.95 20.64
C ALA A 82 57.19 -37.10 19.38
N ASN A 83 57.30 -37.73 18.21
CA ASN A 83 57.25 -37.03 16.92
C ASN A 83 55.92 -36.33 16.68
N LEU A 84 54.79 -36.96 17.04
CA LEU A 84 53.46 -36.37 16.89
C LEU A 84 53.26 -35.15 17.79
N LEU A 85 53.78 -35.21 19.02
CA LEU A 85 53.76 -34.12 19.99
C LEU A 85 54.89 -33.10 19.76
N ASN A 86 55.78 -33.36 18.80
CA ASN A 86 56.94 -32.54 18.46
C ASN A 86 57.87 -32.28 19.67
N ILE A 87 58.10 -33.31 20.48
CA ILE A 87 59.07 -33.31 21.59
C ILE A 87 60.37 -33.99 21.17
N ARG A 88 61.48 -33.63 21.82
CA ARG A 88 62.84 -34.08 21.43
C ARG A 88 63.43 -35.15 22.34
N ASP A 89 62.75 -35.43 23.43
CA ASP A 89 63.17 -36.27 24.53
C ASP A 89 62.07 -37.28 24.86
N THR A 90 62.42 -38.27 25.68
CA THR A 90 61.48 -39.29 26.16
C THR A 90 61.10 -39.08 27.62
N GLU A 91 61.23 -37.85 28.14
CA GLU A 91 60.86 -37.53 29.51
C GLU A 91 59.34 -37.43 29.69
N MET A 92 58.83 -38.03 30.77
CA MET A 92 57.40 -38.03 31.08
C MET A 92 56.84 -36.60 31.24
N SER A 93 57.61 -35.70 31.86
CA SER A 93 57.29 -34.26 31.99
C SER A 93 56.98 -33.62 30.64
N SER A 94 57.87 -33.81 29.66
CA SER A 94 57.75 -33.28 28.30
C SER A 94 56.49 -33.81 27.61
N PHE A 95 56.20 -35.11 27.74
CA PHE A 95 54.95 -35.69 27.24
C PHE A 95 53.71 -35.08 27.91
N MET A 96 53.69 -34.95 29.23
CA MET A 96 52.54 -34.41 29.97
C MET A 96 52.24 -32.96 29.56
N VAL A 97 53.27 -32.12 29.42
CA VAL A 97 53.10 -30.73 28.98
C VAL A 97 52.56 -30.68 27.56
N ALA A 98 53.18 -31.41 26.62
CA ALA A 98 52.75 -31.39 25.22
C ALA A 98 51.34 -31.96 25.01
N MET A 99 50.97 -33.00 25.76
CA MET A 99 49.60 -33.51 25.78
C MET A 99 48.62 -32.49 26.38
N GLY A 100 49.00 -31.81 27.47
CA GLY A 100 48.20 -30.75 28.06
C GLY A 100 47.91 -29.61 27.07
N ASP A 101 48.95 -29.13 26.39
CA ASP A 101 48.84 -28.12 25.35
C ASP A 101 47.95 -28.58 24.19
N LEU A 102 48.09 -29.83 23.73
CA LEU A 102 47.26 -30.40 22.69
C LEU A 102 45.79 -30.50 23.12
N MET A 103 45.53 -30.90 24.36
CA MET A 103 44.18 -30.98 24.92
C MET A 103 43.53 -29.59 24.99
N LEU A 104 44.25 -28.57 25.45
CA LEU A 104 43.75 -27.19 25.48
C LEU A 104 43.43 -26.67 24.08
N ARG A 105 44.33 -26.90 23.11
CA ARG A 105 44.07 -26.52 21.71
C ARG A 105 42.86 -27.25 21.13
N LYS A 106 42.67 -28.52 21.51
CA LYS A 106 41.50 -29.30 21.10
C LYS A 106 40.21 -28.70 21.68
N THR A 107 40.18 -28.38 22.98
CA THR A 107 38.99 -27.78 23.60
C THR A 107 38.66 -26.42 23.01
N ASP A 108 39.67 -25.56 22.77
CA ASP A 108 39.47 -24.25 22.12
C ASP A 108 38.91 -24.39 20.69
N ALA A 109 39.40 -25.39 19.94
CA ALA A 109 38.92 -25.66 18.60
C ALA A 109 37.49 -26.20 18.60
N GLU A 110 37.14 -27.07 19.55
CA GLU A 110 35.79 -27.61 19.73
C GLU A 110 34.80 -26.50 20.14
N GLU A 111 35.20 -25.59 21.03
CA GLU A 111 34.38 -24.45 21.44
C GLU A 111 34.11 -23.49 20.26
N LYS A 112 35.16 -23.10 19.52
CA LYS A 112 35.03 -22.27 18.31
C LYS A 112 34.14 -22.95 17.26
N ARG A 113 34.30 -24.26 17.06
CA ARG A 113 33.45 -25.03 16.13
C ARG A 113 31.99 -25.03 16.58
N SER A 114 31.73 -25.22 17.87
CA SER A 114 30.39 -25.17 18.44
C SER A 114 29.74 -23.79 18.28
N ALA A 115 30.49 -22.71 18.52
CA ALA A 115 30.04 -21.33 18.30
C ALA A 115 29.66 -21.09 16.83
N VAL A 116 30.56 -21.39 15.88
CA VAL A 116 30.29 -21.26 14.44
C VAL A 116 29.09 -22.11 14.00
N GLN A 117 28.92 -23.30 14.57
CA GLN A 117 27.77 -24.14 14.26
C GLN A 117 26.44 -23.53 14.75
N LYS A 118 26.42 -22.90 15.92
CA LYS A 118 25.25 -22.16 16.42
C LYS A 118 24.93 -20.97 15.52
N ASP A 119 25.94 -20.17 15.17
CA ASP A 119 25.77 -19.01 14.31
C ASP A 119 25.27 -19.40 12.92
N SER A 120 25.82 -20.47 12.35
CA SER A 120 25.37 -21.04 11.07
C SER A 120 23.90 -21.44 11.12
N LYS A 121 23.45 -22.07 12.22
CA LYS A 121 22.04 -22.44 12.39
C LYS A 121 21.13 -21.22 12.48
N ILE A 122 21.53 -20.18 13.22
CA ILE A 122 20.77 -18.91 13.32
C ILE A 122 20.70 -18.23 11.96
N LEU A 123 21.81 -18.16 11.24
CA LEU A 123 21.88 -17.55 9.92
C LEU A 123 20.97 -18.28 8.92
N LEU A 124 20.99 -19.61 8.91
CA LEU A 124 20.09 -20.41 8.06
C LEU A 124 18.63 -20.14 8.37
N GLU A 125 18.25 -20.05 9.65
CA GLU A 125 16.87 -19.72 10.03
C GLU A 125 16.46 -18.31 9.58
N ASN A 126 17.35 -17.33 9.75
CA ASN A 126 17.13 -15.96 9.28
C ASN A 126 16.99 -15.90 7.75
N THR A 127 17.82 -16.64 7.01
CA THR A 127 17.70 -16.70 5.54
C THR A 127 16.37 -17.33 5.09
N ARG A 128 15.90 -18.40 5.75
CA ARG A 128 14.59 -18.98 5.46
C ARG A 128 13.46 -17.99 5.68
N LYS A 129 13.49 -17.25 6.80
CA LYS A 129 12.52 -16.18 7.09
C LYS A 129 12.57 -15.05 6.07
N ALA A 130 13.76 -14.66 5.63
CA ALA A 130 13.92 -13.63 4.59
C ALA A 130 13.35 -14.11 3.24
N ILE A 131 13.60 -15.36 2.85
CA ILE A 131 13.05 -15.95 1.63
C ILE A 131 11.52 -16.02 1.67
N SER A 132 10.92 -16.46 2.79
CA SER A 132 9.46 -16.52 2.91
C SER A 132 8.83 -15.13 2.85
N LYS A 133 9.43 -14.13 3.51
CA LYS A 133 8.97 -12.74 3.45
C LYS A 133 9.10 -12.14 2.06
N LEU A 134 10.17 -12.46 1.34
CA LEU A 134 10.35 -12.04 -0.06
C LEU A 134 9.27 -12.67 -0.95
N ALA A 135 8.94 -13.95 -0.75
CA ALA A 135 7.88 -14.61 -1.50
C ALA A 135 6.50 -13.96 -1.24
N SER A 136 6.18 -13.64 0.03
CA SER A 136 4.93 -12.94 0.34
C SER A 136 4.87 -11.54 -0.25
N LEU A 137 5.98 -10.79 -0.21
CA LEU A 137 6.05 -9.45 -0.81
C LEU A 137 5.89 -9.48 -2.33
N LYS A 138 6.47 -10.47 -3.01
CA LYS A 138 6.25 -10.66 -4.46
C LYS A 138 4.79 -10.94 -4.80
N LYS A 139 4.09 -11.70 -3.95
CA LYS A 139 2.66 -11.97 -4.14
C LYS A 139 1.85 -10.67 -4.00
N VAL A 140 2.07 -9.92 -2.91
CA VAL A 140 1.38 -8.64 -2.68
C VAL A 140 1.67 -7.64 -3.80
N LEU A 141 2.90 -7.58 -4.31
CA LEU A 141 3.24 -6.73 -5.45
C LEU A 141 2.40 -7.10 -6.68
N ALA A 142 2.32 -8.39 -7.02
CA ALA A 142 1.53 -8.86 -8.16
C ALA A 142 0.03 -8.57 -7.99
N ASP A 143 -0.50 -8.73 -6.77
CA ASP A 143 -1.89 -8.41 -6.46
C ASP A 143 -2.17 -6.90 -6.68
N VAL A 144 -1.29 -6.01 -6.18
CA VAL A 144 -1.39 -4.55 -6.35
C VAL A 144 -1.22 -4.13 -7.81
N GLU A 145 -0.30 -4.73 -8.54
CA GLU A 145 -0.13 -4.46 -9.98
C GLU A 145 -1.41 -4.81 -10.76
N ASN A 146 -2.04 -5.93 -10.43
CA ASN A 146 -3.30 -6.34 -11.06
C ASN A 146 -4.48 -5.41 -10.69
N GLU A 147 -4.58 -5.01 -9.41
CA GLU A 147 -5.57 -4.01 -8.98
C GLU A 147 -5.37 -2.66 -9.68
N ASN A 148 -4.13 -2.21 -9.85
CA ASN A 148 -3.84 -0.97 -10.56
C ASN A 148 -4.26 -1.05 -12.04
N CYS A 149 -3.99 -2.17 -12.72
CA CYS A 149 -4.49 -2.39 -14.09
C CYS A 149 -6.02 -2.27 -14.17
N THR A 150 -6.75 -2.90 -13.26
CA THR A 150 -8.22 -2.80 -13.24
C THR A 150 -8.71 -1.37 -12.95
N CYS A 151 -8.04 -0.67 -12.04
CA CYS A 151 -8.36 0.73 -11.71
C CYS A 151 -8.12 1.67 -12.90
N GLU A 152 -7.03 1.47 -13.65
CA GLU A 152 -6.74 2.24 -14.87
C GLU A 152 -7.81 2.05 -15.94
N GLU A 153 -8.28 0.81 -16.17
CA GLU A 153 -9.38 0.52 -17.09
C GLU A 153 -10.70 1.21 -16.67
N GLU A 154 -11.04 1.14 -15.38
CA GLU A 154 -12.22 1.83 -14.83
C GLU A 154 -12.10 3.35 -14.98
N MET A 155 -10.92 3.91 -14.73
CA MET A 155 -10.66 5.35 -14.82
C MET A 155 -10.79 5.85 -16.26
N GLU A 156 -10.26 5.12 -17.24
CA GLU A 156 -10.44 5.47 -18.67
C GLU A 156 -11.91 5.34 -19.11
N HIS A 157 -12.64 4.33 -18.61
CA HIS A 157 -14.08 4.24 -18.84
C HIS A 157 -14.84 5.45 -18.28
N TRP A 158 -14.55 5.86 -17.03
CA TRP A 158 -15.16 7.04 -16.40
C TRP A 158 -14.82 8.33 -17.13
N LYS A 159 -13.57 8.49 -17.55
CA LYS A 159 -13.11 9.64 -18.35
C LYS A 159 -13.85 9.74 -19.67
N THR A 160 -14.05 8.62 -20.37
CA THR A 160 -14.83 8.57 -21.61
C THR A 160 -16.30 8.94 -21.35
N LYS A 161 -16.90 8.40 -20.29
CA LYS A 161 -18.28 8.72 -19.89
C LYS A 161 -18.44 10.20 -19.54
N LEU A 162 -17.48 10.78 -18.83
CA LEU A 162 -17.48 12.20 -18.46
C LEU A 162 -17.42 13.09 -19.71
N ALA A 163 -16.56 12.75 -20.69
CA ALA A 163 -16.51 13.46 -21.96
C ALA A 163 -17.85 13.43 -22.72
N MET A 164 -18.55 12.28 -22.71
CA MET A 164 -19.90 12.19 -23.28
C MET A 164 -20.92 13.06 -22.52
N MET A 165 -20.82 13.12 -21.19
CA MET A 165 -21.72 13.95 -20.37
C MET A 165 -21.48 15.44 -20.63
N ASP A 166 -20.23 15.87 -20.72
CA ASP A 166 -19.84 17.25 -21.04
C ASP A 166 -20.36 17.67 -22.44
N SER A 167 -20.23 16.78 -23.44
CA SER A 167 -20.81 17.03 -24.76
C SER A 167 -22.34 17.17 -24.73
N LYS A 168 -23.04 16.37 -23.91
CA LYS A 168 -24.50 16.47 -23.75
C LYS A 168 -24.91 17.74 -23.01
N GLU A 169 -24.14 18.15 -22.01
CA GLU A 169 -24.37 19.41 -21.30
C GLU A 169 -24.30 20.59 -22.27
N GLN A 170 -23.26 20.64 -23.11
CA GLN A 170 -23.13 21.67 -24.14
C GLN A 170 -24.31 21.66 -25.11
N GLU A 171 -24.77 20.47 -25.54
CA GLU A 171 -25.95 20.34 -26.40
C GLU A 171 -27.21 20.88 -25.71
N TYR A 172 -27.42 20.57 -24.43
CA TYR A 172 -28.57 21.07 -23.68
C TYR A 172 -28.52 22.59 -23.47
N LEU A 173 -27.34 23.16 -23.19
CA LEU A 173 -27.18 24.61 -23.08
C LEU A 173 -27.51 25.31 -24.41
N GLN A 174 -27.07 24.74 -25.54
CA GLN A 174 -27.42 25.26 -26.87
C GLN A 174 -28.94 25.20 -27.11
N LYS A 175 -29.59 24.07 -26.81
CA LYS A 175 -31.06 23.94 -26.93
C LYS A 175 -31.80 24.92 -26.02
N LEU A 176 -31.33 25.11 -24.79
CA LEU A 176 -31.93 26.04 -23.83
C LEU A 176 -31.84 27.48 -24.34
N SER A 177 -30.68 27.87 -24.89
CA SER A 177 -30.51 29.16 -25.55
C SER A 177 -31.44 29.32 -26.76
N GLN A 178 -31.58 28.30 -27.61
CA GLN A 178 -32.50 28.31 -28.74
C GLN A 178 -33.96 28.49 -28.30
N TYR A 179 -34.42 27.74 -27.29
CA TYR A 179 -35.77 27.88 -26.77
C TYR A 179 -36.00 29.24 -26.13
N GLN A 180 -35.03 29.79 -25.40
CA GLN A 180 -35.12 31.16 -24.88
C GLN A 180 -35.30 32.19 -26.01
N MET A 181 -34.55 32.06 -27.11
CA MET A 181 -34.73 32.94 -28.27
C MET A 181 -36.13 32.79 -28.90
N GLN A 182 -36.64 31.57 -29.02
CA GLN A 182 -38.01 31.33 -29.51
C GLN A 182 -39.07 31.94 -28.59
N LEU A 183 -38.96 31.77 -27.27
CA LEU A 183 -39.86 32.39 -26.30
C LEU A 183 -39.81 33.92 -26.40
N ASN A 184 -38.62 34.50 -26.52
CA ASN A 184 -38.45 35.94 -26.69
C ASN A 184 -39.08 36.44 -28.00
N HIS A 185 -38.96 35.69 -29.10
CA HIS A 185 -39.60 36.04 -30.38
C HIS A 185 -41.14 36.01 -30.29
N VAL A 186 -41.70 35.11 -29.49
CA VAL A 186 -43.16 35.04 -29.26
C VAL A 186 -43.63 36.11 -28.24
N GLY A 187 -42.71 36.94 -27.72
CA GLY A 187 -43.02 38.01 -26.78
C GLY A 187 -43.37 37.51 -25.38
N TYR A 188 -42.88 36.32 -25.01
CA TYR A 188 -43.13 35.76 -23.69
C TYR A 188 -42.48 36.62 -22.61
N THR A 189 -43.30 37.04 -21.63
CA THR A 189 -42.83 37.65 -20.39
C THR A 189 -43.13 36.71 -19.21
N PRO A 190 -42.30 36.73 -18.15
CA PRO A 190 -42.51 35.89 -16.96
C PRO A 190 -43.90 36.06 -16.31
N ASP A 191 -44.57 37.18 -16.57
CA ASP A 191 -45.91 37.50 -16.07
C ASP A 191 -47.02 36.63 -16.68
N ILE A 192 -46.80 36.10 -17.89
CA ILE A 192 -47.74 35.22 -18.60
C ILE A 192 -47.49 33.74 -18.23
N ASN A 193 -46.57 33.47 -17.29
CA ASN A 193 -46.37 32.13 -16.74
C ASN A 193 -47.68 31.62 -16.10
N HIS A 194 -48.00 30.34 -16.32
CA HIS A 194 -49.20 29.71 -15.76
C HIS A 194 -49.32 29.95 -14.25
N GLY A 195 -48.23 29.81 -13.49
CA GLY A 195 -48.24 30.06 -12.04
C GLY A 195 -48.59 31.51 -11.67
N MET A 196 -48.21 32.49 -12.48
CA MET A 196 -48.56 33.91 -12.29
C MET A 196 -50.00 34.20 -12.75
N LEU A 197 -50.42 33.62 -13.87
CA LEU A 197 -51.79 33.73 -14.37
C LEU A 197 -52.80 33.14 -13.38
N THR A 198 -52.51 32.01 -12.77
CA THR A 198 -53.38 31.40 -11.74
C THR A 198 -53.51 32.32 -10.53
N LYS A 199 -52.38 32.88 -10.04
CA LYS A 199 -52.40 33.86 -8.95
C LYS A 199 -53.21 35.13 -9.30
N LEU A 200 -53.06 35.65 -10.52
CA LEU A 200 -53.83 36.81 -11.00
C LEU A 200 -55.32 36.49 -11.12
N ALA A 201 -55.68 35.30 -11.59
CA ALA A 201 -57.07 34.85 -11.69
C ALA A 201 -57.72 34.70 -10.31
N GLU A 202 -57.00 34.14 -9.34
CA GLU A 202 -57.44 34.07 -7.94
C GLU A 202 -57.64 35.45 -7.35
N HIS A 203 -56.66 36.35 -7.54
CA HIS A 203 -56.75 37.73 -7.07
C HIS A 203 -57.94 38.49 -7.70
N LYS A 204 -58.18 38.28 -9.00
CA LYS A 204 -59.36 38.83 -9.70
C LYS A 204 -60.65 38.29 -9.08
N LYS A 205 -60.74 36.98 -8.83
CA LYS A 205 -61.92 36.35 -8.21
C LYS A 205 -62.17 36.90 -6.79
N ASP A 206 -61.11 37.15 -6.03
CA ASP A 206 -61.21 37.77 -4.71
C ASP A 206 -61.67 39.23 -4.77
N LEU A 207 -61.16 40.01 -5.73
CA LEU A 207 -61.63 41.36 -6.00
C LEU A 207 -63.10 41.37 -6.41
N GLU A 208 -63.52 40.47 -7.28
CA GLU A 208 -64.93 40.33 -7.68
C GLU A 208 -65.83 39.97 -6.49
N ARG A 209 -65.39 39.05 -5.62
CA ARG A 209 -66.10 38.69 -4.38
C ARG A 209 -66.30 39.90 -3.46
N LYS A 210 -65.31 40.80 -3.39
CA LYS A 210 -65.40 42.04 -2.60
C LYS A 210 -66.24 43.13 -3.28
N THR A 211 -66.18 43.23 -4.61
CA THR A 211 -66.78 44.35 -5.36
C THR A 211 -68.26 44.11 -5.70
N LYS A 212 -68.68 42.85 -5.91
CA LYS A 212 -70.10 42.49 -6.14
C LYS A 212 -71.07 43.07 -5.11
N PRO A 213 -70.88 42.87 -3.78
CA PRO A 213 -71.82 43.42 -2.80
C PRO A 213 -71.82 44.95 -2.76
N ILE A 214 -70.68 45.59 -3.07
CA ILE A 214 -70.57 47.06 -3.16
C ILE A 214 -71.34 47.59 -4.39
N LEU A 215 -71.30 46.89 -5.52
CA LEU A 215 -72.07 47.24 -6.71
C LEU A 215 -73.57 47.01 -6.50
N GLU A 216 -73.95 45.94 -5.78
CA GLU A 216 -75.34 45.67 -5.42
C GLU A 216 -75.90 46.75 -4.48
N THR A 217 -75.13 47.21 -3.50
CA THR A 217 -75.53 48.34 -2.65
C THR A 217 -75.56 49.65 -3.43
N LEU A 218 -74.65 49.87 -4.39
CA LEU A 218 -74.72 51.07 -5.24
C LEU A 218 -75.95 51.06 -6.17
N ARG A 219 -76.33 49.90 -6.71
CA ARG A 219 -77.54 49.74 -7.53
C ARG A 219 -78.81 50.05 -6.74
N SER A 220 -78.91 49.62 -5.48
CA SER A 220 -80.09 49.94 -4.67
C SER A 220 -80.23 51.45 -4.38
N TYR A 221 -79.11 52.20 -4.40
CA TYR A 221 -79.16 53.67 -4.32
C TYR A 221 -79.59 54.35 -5.64
N GLN A 222 -79.46 53.69 -6.80
CA GLN A 222 -79.86 54.26 -8.10
C GLN A 222 -81.39 54.26 -8.31
N ASP A 223 -82.17 53.55 -7.49
CA ASP A 223 -83.63 53.59 -7.50
C ASP A 223 -84.20 54.86 -6.85
N LEU A 224 -83.36 55.68 -6.21
CA LEU A 224 -83.75 56.95 -5.59
C LEU A 224 -83.46 58.14 -6.53
N PRO A 225 -84.42 59.07 -6.73
CA PRO A 225 -84.19 60.28 -7.50
C PRO A 225 -83.03 61.11 -6.93
N PRO A 226 -82.19 61.74 -7.77
CA PRO A 226 -80.97 62.44 -7.34
C PRO A 226 -81.22 63.75 -6.56
N ASP A 227 -82.47 64.18 -6.39
CA ASP A 227 -82.85 65.37 -5.61
C ASP A 227 -83.47 64.97 -4.27
N LYS A 228 -82.88 65.44 -3.16
CA LYS A 228 -83.28 65.13 -1.78
C LYS A 228 -84.75 65.46 -1.49
N THR A 229 -85.30 66.46 -2.16
CA THR A 229 -86.70 66.86 -1.99
C THR A 229 -87.66 65.90 -2.70
N LEU A 230 -87.30 65.44 -3.90
CA LEU A 230 -88.08 64.46 -4.68
C LEU A 230 -87.96 63.04 -4.10
N ALA A 231 -86.82 62.68 -3.52
CA ALA A 231 -86.66 61.41 -2.81
C ALA A 231 -87.55 61.34 -1.55
N ALA A 232 -87.67 62.44 -0.79
CA ALA A 232 -88.58 62.50 0.35
C ALA A 232 -90.04 62.35 -0.07
N LEU A 233 -90.44 62.96 -1.19
CA LEU A 233 -91.81 62.87 -1.72
C LEU A 233 -92.12 61.47 -2.28
N ALA A 234 -91.15 60.83 -2.95
CA ALA A 234 -91.28 59.43 -3.40
C ALA A 234 -91.37 58.44 -2.23
N ILE A 235 -90.63 58.69 -1.13
CA ILE A 235 -90.75 57.93 0.12
C ILE A 235 -92.13 58.13 0.74
N GLU A 236 -92.65 59.36 0.77
CA GLU A 236 -93.97 59.68 1.31
C GLU A 236 -95.10 59.04 0.48
N ASP A 237 -94.99 59.06 -0.85
CA ASP A 237 -95.93 58.39 -1.76
C ASP A 237 -95.89 56.87 -1.61
N LYS A 238 -94.69 56.28 -1.47
CA LYS A 238 -94.57 54.84 -1.19
C LYS A 238 -95.09 54.48 0.20
N LYS A 239 -94.89 55.32 1.22
CA LYS A 239 -95.50 55.15 2.55
C LYS A 239 -97.02 55.25 2.50
N ARG A 240 -97.59 56.17 1.71
CA ARG A 240 -99.04 56.24 1.47
C ARG A 240 -99.57 55.02 0.74
N GLN A 241 -98.86 54.52 -0.27
CA GLN A 241 -99.21 53.26 -0.95
C GLN A 241 -99.14 52.06 0.02
N TYR A 242 -98.14 52.03 0.90
CA TYR A 242 -98.03 51.00 1.94
C TYR A 242 -99.15 51.08 2.96
N ALA A 243 -99.45 52.27 3.48
CA ALA A 243 -100.54 52.49 4.43
C ALA A 243 -101.92 52.19 3.81
N ALA A 244 -102.12 52.49 2.52
CA ALA A 244 -103.33 52.11 1.79
C ALA A 244 -103.44 50.59 1.62
N ALA A 245 -102.32 49.90 1.35
CA ALA A 245 -102.28 48.44 1.27
C ALA A 245 -102.47 47.77 2.64
N GLU A 246 -101.91 48.31 3.72
CA GLU A 246 -102.18 47.89 5.10
C GLU A 246 -103.66 48.08 5.45
N LYS A 247 -104.23 49.25 5.16
CA LYS A 247 -105.64 49.52 5.43
C LYS A 247 -106.57 48.61 4.61
N TYR A 248 -106.21 48.30 3.37
CA TYR A 248 -106.91 47.30 2.56
C TYR A 248 -106.78 45.89 3.17
N LEU A 249 -105.60 45.52 3.68
CA LEU A 249 -105.39 44.25 4.37
C LEU A 249 -106.20 44.18 5.68
N GLU A 250 -106.29 45.29 6.42
CA GLU A 250 -107.12 45.44 7.63
C GLU A 250 -108.61 45.38 7.32
N GLU A 251 -109.09 46.02 6.23
CA GLU A 251 -110.47 45.92 5.76
C GLU A 251 -110.83 44.50 5.29
N VAL A 252 -109.91 43.83 4.59
CA VAL A 252 -110.04 42.40 4.24
C VAL A 252 -110.08 41.53 5.49
N LEU A 253 -109.26 41.79 6.50
CA LEU A 253 -109.28 41.08 7.79
C LEU A 253 -110.55 41.36 8.61
N HIS A 254 -111.09 42.59 8.64
CA HIS A 254 -112.35 42.93 9.32
C HIS A 254 -113.58 42.36 8.60
N SER A 255 -113.57 42.31 7.27
CA SER A 255 -114.59 41.60 6.50
C SER A 255 -114.58 40.08 6.75
N ALA A 256 -113.41 39.49 7.02
CA ALA A 256 -113.29 38.08 7.38
C ALA A 256 -113.70 37.76 8.83
N LEU A 257 -113.73 38.75 9.73
CA LEU A 257 -114.11 38.58 11.15
C LEU A 257 -115.58 38.94 11.46
N THR A 258 -116.30 39.61 10.55
CA THR A 258 -117.74 39.96 10.69
C THR A 258 -118.69 39.02 9.94
N THR A 259 -118.15 38.00 9.26
CA THR A 259 -118.91 36.98 8.50
C THR A 259 -118.76 35.55 9.05
N THR A 260 -118.40 35.40 10.33
CA THR A 260 -118.44 34.11 11.05
C THR A 260 -119.14 34.26 12.40
N GLU A 261 -120.43 34.54 12.36
CA GLU A 261 -121.47 33.92 13.22
C GLU A 261 -122.46 33.20 12.31
#